data_AF-A0A9P9K2X5-F1
#
_entry.id   AF-A0A9P9K2X5-F1
#
_cell.length_a   1.000
_cell.length_b   1.000
_cell.length_c   1.000
_cell.angle_alpha   90.00
_cell.angle_beta   90.00
_cell.angle_gamma   90.00
#
_symmetry.space_group_name_H-M   'P 1'
#
loop_
_entity.id
_entity.type
_entity.pdbx_description
1 polymer ?
#
loop_
_entity_poly.entity_id
_entity_poly.type
_entity_poly.pdbx_seq_one_letter_code
_entity_poly.pdbx_strand_id
1 'polypeptide(L)'
;MSVHTKTALIPWDPSNEAHFKRMYVQRVACGWRYEEVEEWRSKMLKSQKFLYWIILADDLEGREELLATHTSRYPDEAEELSDTADTVFNTPREPTNRYFLPIGHIALELLPGQNERFQLASSTIWIMSLYISWALQSAGLGRSAMAETERLARLPPFNRDVIGLDTVQKHFQLGDNNFNKTHYSSSGAEVRAIEEWYMRQGYEVVKRVDRGYNWHDPSTGDILPVPLVYMVKRFV
;
A
#
# COMPACT_ATOMS: atom_id res chain seq x y z
N MET A 1 -14.65 22.26 -4.66
CA MET A 1 -13.49 22.21 -5.59
C MET A 1 -13.34 20.76 -6.01
N SER A 2 -13.30 20.47 -7.30
CA SER A 2 -12.95 19.11 -7.76
C SER A 2 -11.57 18.78 -7.22
N VAL A 3 -11.46 17.75 -6.38
CA VAL A 3 -10.15 17.29 -5.91
C VAL A 3 -9.53 16.59 -7.11
N HIS A 4 -8.63 17.27 -7.82
CA HIS A 4 -7.83 16.62 -8.85
C HIS A 4 -7.05 15.47 -8.20
N THR A 5 -7.27 14.26 -8.70
CA THR A 5 -6.54 13.07 -8.25
C THR A 5 -5.08 13.24 -8.63
N LYS A 6 -4.17 13.14 -7.66
CA LYS A 6 -2.71 13.29 -7.91
C LYS A 6 -2.05 12.01 -8.40
N THR A 7 -2.76 10.89 -8.31
CA THR A 7 -2.21 9.56 -8.54
C THR A 7 -3.17 8.72 -9.38
N ALA A 8 -2.63 7.78 -10.15
CA ALA A 8 -3.40 6.72 -10.78
C ALA A 8 -2.87 5.35 -10.36
N LEU A 9 -3.68 4.32 -10.57
CA LEU A 9 -3.35 2.93 -10.25
C LEU A 9 -3.24 2.10 -11.52
N ILE A 10 -2.14 1.36 -11.65
CA ILE A 10 -1.94 0.39 -12.74
C ILE A 10 -1.82 -1.00 -12.11
N PRO A 11 -2.57 -2.01 -12.59
CA PRO A 11 -2.47 -3.36 -12.03
C PRO A 11 -1.05 -3.90 -12.16
N TRP A 12 -0.60 -4.58 -11.11
CA TRP A 12 0.67 -5.28 -11.12
C TRP A 12 0.53 -6.61 -11.86
N ASP A 13 1.47 -6.92 -12.75
CA ASP A 13 1.46 -8.16 -13.53
C ASP A 13 2.31 -9.26 -12.86
N PRO A 14 1.71 -10.34 -12.33
CA PRO A 14 2.43 -11.44 -11.70
C PRO A 14 3.26 -12.28 -12.67
N SER A 15 3.01 -12.21 -13.96
CA SER A 15 3.75 -12.97 -14.98
C SER A 15 4.97 -12.20 -15.49
N ASN A 16 5.01 -10.88 -15.31
CA ASN A 16 6.08 -10.02 -15.80
C ASN A 16 7.23 -9.90 -14.80
N GLU A 17 8.42 -10.33 -15.23
CA GLU A 17 9.62 -10.33 -14.39
C GLU A 17 10.12 -8.92 -14.01
N ALA A 18 9.90 -7.91 -14.87
CA ALA A 18 10.27 -6.53 -14.54
C ALA A 18 9.38 -5.96 -13.43
N HIS A 19 8.09 -6.28 -13.44
CA HIS A 19 7.16 -5.92 -12.36
C HIS A 19 7.55 -6.60 -11.05
N PHE A 20 7.94 -7.86 -11.09
CA PHE A 20 8.43 -8.60 -9.92
C PHE A 20 9.70 -7.98 -9.33
N LYS A 21 10.73 -7.75 -10.16
CA LYS A 21 11.98 -7.13 -9.72
C LYS A 21 11.75 -5.74 -9.14
N ARG A 22 10.93 -4.91 -9.78
CA ARG A 22 10.60 -3.57 -9.25
C ARG A 22 9.90 -3.65 -7.91
N MET A 23 9.01 -4.61 -7.70
CA MET A 23 8.28 -4.76 -6.43
C MET A 23 9.25 -5.10 -5.31
N TYR A 24 10.18 -6.03 -5.56
CA TYR A 24 11.25 -6.37 -4.62
C TYR A 24 12.09 -5.14 -4.26
N VAL A 25 12.58 -4.38 -5.24
CA VAL A 25 13.36 -3.15 -5.00
C VAL A 25 12.59 -2.15 -4.15
N GLN A 26 11.31 -1.88 -4.47
CA GLN A 26 10.48 -0.98 -3.67
C GLN A 26 10.25 -1.47 -2.25
N ARG A 27 10.12 -2.78 -2.03
CA ARG A 27 9.97 -3.36 -0.69
C ARG A 27 11.25 -3.30 0.11
N VAL A 28 12.41 -3.47 -0.52
CA VAL A 28 13.71 -3.23 0.11
C VAL A 28 13.82 -1.76 0.52
N ALA A 29 13.49 -0.83 -0.36
CA ALA A 29 13.46 0.60 -0.05
C ALA A 29 12.45 0.97 1.06
N CYS A 30 11.32 0.27 1.11
CA CYS A 30 10.32 0.38 2.18
C CYS A 30 10.84 -0.14 3.53
N GLY A 31 11.84 -1.04 3.53
CA GLY A 31 12.45 -1.59 4.74
C GLY A 31 11.59 -2.65 5.47
N TRP A 32 10.54 -3.15 4.83
CA TRP A 32 9.57 -4.07 5.45
C TRP A 32 9.19 -5.19 4.50
N ARG A 33 9.22 -6.45 4.95
CA ARG A 33 8.62 -7.64 4.28
C ARG A 33 8.95 -7.71 2.78
N TYR A 34 10.21 -7.54 2.40
CA TYR A 34 10.64 -7.66 1.00
C TYR A 34 10.84 -9.12 0.59
N GLU A 35 11.15 -9.96 1.57
CA GLU A 35 11.22 -11.42 1.48
C GLU A 35 9.89 -12.08 1.09
N GLU A 36 8.76 -11.39 1.26
CA GLU A 36 7.43 -11.92 0.96
C GLU A 36 6.94 -11.64 -0.46
N VAL A 37 7.69 -10.90 -1.28
CA VAL A 37 7.23 -10.51 -2.62
C VAL A 37 6.92 -11.74 -3.49
N GLU A 38 7.67 -12.84 -3.32
CA GLU A 38 7.39 -14.12 -3.97
C GLU A 38 6.06 -14.75 -3.49
N GLU A 39 5.77 -14.70 -2.19
CA GLU A 39 4.48 -15.14 -1.65
C GLU A 39 3.34 -14.31 -2.24
N TRP A 40 3.52 -13.00 -2.37
CA TRP A 40 2.51 -12.10 -2.92
C TRP A 40 2.24 -12.39 -4.40
N ARG A 41 3.27 -12.71 -5.18
CA ARG A 41 3.15 -13.22 -6.56
C ARG A 41 2.29 -14.48 -6.58
N SER A 42 2.56 -15.44 -5.70
CA SER A 42 1.76 -16.66 -5.57
C SER A 42 0.29 -16.37 -5.23
N LYS A 43 0.03 -15.45 -4.30
CA LYS A 43 -1.34 -15.03 -3.91
C LYS A 43 -2.08 -14.33 -5.04
N MET A 44 -1.39 -13.54 -5.86
CA MET A 44 -1.97 -12.93 -7.07
C MET A 44 -2.41 -13.97 -8.08
N LEU A 45 -1.54 -14.94 -8.40
CA LEU A 45 -1.86 -16.05 -9.29
C LEU A 45 -3.01 -16.93 -8.77
N LYS A 46 -3.19 -16.97 -7.44
CA LYS A 46 -4.30 -17.68 -6.76
C LYS A 46 -5.54 -16.81 -6.52
N SER A 47 -5.60 -15.61 -7.08
CA SER A 47 -6.79 -14.75 -6.97
C SER A 47 -7.11 -14.29 -5.54
N GLN A 48 -6.12 -14.26 -4.65
CA GLN A 48 -6.29 -13.91 -3.23
C GLN A 48 -5.85 -12.48 -2.92
N LYS A 49 -4.85 -11.98 -3.67
CA LYS A 49 -4.26 -10.64 -3.53
C LYS A 49 -4.26 -9.93 -4.89
N PHE A 50 -4.43 -8.62 -4.87
CA PHE A 50 -4.49 -7.78 -6.07
C PHE A 50 -3.62 -6.55 -5.84
N LEU A 51 -2.45 -6.53 -6.47
CA LEU A 51 -1.47 -5.46 -6.34
C LEU A 51 -1.65 -4.42 -7.44
N TYR A 52 -1.38 -3.16 -7.07
CA TYR A 52 -1.38 -2.03 -7.98
C TYR A 52 -0.11 -1.22 -7.77
N TRP A 53 0.48 -0.79 -8.87
CA TRP A 53 1.41 0.32 -8.91
C TRP A 53 0.68 1.63 -8.66
N ILE A 54 1.29 2.50 -7.88
CA ILE A 54 0.88 3.89 -7.73
C ILE A 54 1.78 4.72 -8.63
N ILE A 55 1.19 5.45 -9.56
CA ILE A 55 1.88 6.40 -10.44
C ILE A 55 1.37 7.81 -10.19
N LEU A 56 2.14 8.83 -10.58
CA LEU A 56 1.63 10.20 -10.63
C LEU A 56 0.63 10.35 -11.79
N ALA A 57 -0.44 11.11 -11.56
CA ALA A 57 -1.38 11.46 -12.63
C ALA A 57 -0.65 12.24 -13.75
N ASP A 58 -1.06 12.03 -15.00
CA ASP A 58 -0.36 12.60 -16.17
C ASP A 58 -0.48 14.13 -16.24
N ASP A 59 -1.61 14.67 -15.75
CA ASP A 59 -1.92 16.08 -15.69
C ASP A 59 -1.49 16.76 -14.37
N LEU A 60 -0.75 16.04 -13.51
CA LEU A 60 -0.28 16.59 -12.24
C LEU A 60 0.75 17.70 -12.47
N GLU A 61 0.45 18.91 -12.00
CA GLU A 61 1.42 20.00 -11.95
C GLU A 61 2.66 19.59 -11.12
N GLY A 62 3.85 19.83 -11.68
CA GLY A 62 5.12 19.43 -11.04
C GLY A 62 5.44 17.93 -11.13
N ARG A 63 4.72 17.15 -11.97
CA ARG A 63 4.97 15.71 -12.16
C ARG A 63 6.44 15.38 -12.40
N GLU A 64 7.09 16.04 -13.37
CA GLU A 64 8.48 15.74 -13.74
C GLU A 64 9.47 16.03 -12.60
N GLU A 65 9.24 17.07 -11.80
CA GLU A 65 10.06 17.39 -10.63
C GLU A 65 9.92 16.31 -9.53
N LEU A 66 8.70 15.84 -9.30
CA LEU A 66 8.44 14.74 -8.37
C LEU A 66 9.09 13.44 -8.87
N LEU A 67 9.01 13.13 -10.16
CA LEU A 67 9.68 11.94 -10.72
C LEU A 67 11.20 12.05 -10.58
N ALA A 68 11.78 13.21 -10.88
CA ALA A 68 13.21 13.46 -10.70
C ALA A 68 13.65 13.34 -9.23
N THR A 69 12.83 13.82 -8.29
CA THR A 69 13.07 13.69 -6.85
C THR A 69 13.05 12.21 -6.42
N HIS A 70 12.10 11.43 -6.94
CA HIS A 70 12.02 10.00 -6.68
C HIS A 70 13.23 9.23 -7.22
N THR A 71 13.56 9.40 -8.50
CA THR A 71 14.65 8.64 -9.15
C THR A 71 16.03 9.08 -8.70
N SER A 72 16.21 10.34 -8.29
CA SER A 72 17.44 10.80 -7.66
C SER A 72 17.70 10.09 -6.33
N ARG A 73 16.65 9.81 -5.54
CA ARG A 73 16.77 9.08 -4.27
C ARG A 73 16.86 7.57 -4.48
N TYR A 74 16.17 7.05 -5.49
CA TYR A 74 16.05 5.62 -5.79
C TYR A 74 16.43 5.36 -7.26
N PRO A 75 17.72 5.36 -7.61
CA PRO A 75 18.17 5.21 -9.00
C PRO A 75 17.80 3.84 -9.60
N ASP A 76 17.72 2.78 -8.78
CA ASP A 76 17.27 1.45 -9.20
C ASP A 76 15.77 1.42 -9.57
N GLU A 77 15.04 2.50 -9.28
CA GLU A 77 13.64 2.68 -9.66
C GLU A 77 13.46 3.60 -10.89
N ALA A 78 14.53 4.00 -11.57
CA ALA A 78 14.48 4.98 -12.67
C ALA A 78 13.97 4.43 -14.02
N GLU A 79 14.02 3.11 -14.23
CA GLU A 79 13.52 2.49 -15.47
C GLU A 79 11.99 2.47 -15.49
N GLU A 80 11.36 2.73 -16.64
CA GLU A 80 9.91 2.61 -16.78
C GLU A 80 9.48 1.14 -16.87
N LEU A 81 8.30 0.84 -16.34
CA LEU A 81 7.60 -0.42 -16.60
C LEU A 81 6.59 -0.22 -17.73
N SER A 82 6.20 -1.30 -18.40
CA SER A 82 5.06 -1.31 -19.32
C SER A 82 3.84 -1.95 -18.65
N ASP A 83 2.65 -1.43 -18.91
CA ASP A 83 1.39 -1.99 -18.43
C ASP A 83 1.02 -3.24 -19.24
N THR A 84 1.45 -4.39 -18.74
CA THR A 84 1.25 -5.71 -19.34
C THR A 84 0.16 -6.54 -18.67
N ALA A 85 -0.43 -6.05 -17.57
CA ALA A 85 -1.40 -6.81 -16.81
C ALA A 85 -2.69 -7.03 -17.62
N ASP A 86 -3.03 -8.30 -17.85
CA ASP A 86 -4.19 -8.76 -18.64
C ASP A 86 -5.42 -9.06 -17.77
N THR A 87 -5.31 -8.87 -16.46
CA THR A 87 -6.39 -9.13 -15.51
C THR A 87 -6.47 -8.04 -14.43
N VAL A 88 -7.70 -7.74 -14.01
CA VAL A 88 -8.01 -6.98 -12.78
C VAL A 88 -9.03 -7.81 -12.01
N PHE A 89 -8.73 -8.14 -10.74
CA PHE A 89 -9.63 -8.93 -9.89
C PHE A 89 -10.17 -10.20 -10.57
N ASN A 90 -9.29 -10.94 -11.26
CA ASN A 90 -9.63 -12.15 -12.03
C ASN A 90 -10.59 -11.92 -13.20
N THR A 91 -10.82 -10.67 -13.58
CA THR A 91 -11.57 -10.29 -14.77
C THR A 91 -10.57 -9.92 -15.85
N PRO A 92 -10.69 -10.47 -17.07
CA PRO A 92 -9.85 -10.07 -18.19
C PRO A 92 -9.93 -8.57 -18.46
N ARG A 93 -8.80 -7.98 -18.84
CA ARG A 93 -8.69 -6.62 -19.36
C ARG A 93 -7.66 -6.60 -20.48
N GLU A 94 -7.79 -5.62 -21.36
CA GLU A 94 -6.74 -5.31 -22.32
C GLU A 94 -5.62 -4.50 -21.64
N PRO A 95 -4.36 -4.98 -21.65
CA PRO A 95 -3.22 -4.19 -21.20
C PRO A 95 -3.07 -2.92 -22.05
N THR A 96 -2.78 -1.78 -21.43
CA THR A 96 -2.61 -0.55 -22.20
C THR A 96 -1.26 -0.49 -22.93
N ASN A 97 -0.28 -1.32 -22.53
CA ASN A 97 1.10 -1.32 -22.98
C ASN A 97 1.83 0.03 -22.82
N ARG A 98 1.24 0.97 -22.11
CA ARG A 98 1.83 2.28 -21.85
C ARG A 98 3.00 2.11 -20.87
N TYR A 99 4.06 2.88 -21.11
CA TYR A 99 5.14 3.01 -20.15
C TYR A 99 4.74 3.92 -18.98
N PHE A 100 5.26 3.60 -17.79
CA PHE A 100 5.02 4.36 -16.58
C PHE A 100 6.15 4.17 -15.56
N LEU A 101 6.30 5.16 -14.68
CA LEU A 101 7.21 5.09 -13.54
C LEU A 101 6.43 4.93 -12.22
N PRO A 102 6.49 3.76 -11.56
CA PRO A 102 5.84 3.57 -10.28
C PRO A 102 6.57 4.34 -9.18
N ILE A 103 5.82 5.10 -8.38
CA ILE A 103 6.33 5.83 -7.19
C ILE A 103 5.90 5.17 -5.87
N GLY A 104 5.21 4.03 -5.95
CA GLY A 104 4.73 3.27 -4.82
C GLY A 104 3.84 2.11 -5.26
N HIS A 105 3.23 1.45 -4.28
CA HIS A 105 2.30 0.35 -4.51
C HIS A 105 1.25 0.27 -3.40
N ILE A 106 0.16 -0.43 -3.70
CA ILE A 106 -0.91 -0.76 -2.76
C ILE A 106 -1.53 -2.10 -3.16
N ALA A 107 -1.99 -2.88 -2.19
CA ALA A 107 -2.65 -4.14 -2.43
C ALA A 107 -4.08 -4.14 -1.87
N LEU A 108 -4.92 -4.94 -2.51
CA LEU A 108 -6.19 -5.39 -1.97
C LEU A 108 -6.12 -6.90 -1.73
N GLU A 109 -6.70 -7.40 -0.64
CA GLU A 109 -6.68 -8.83 -0.30
C GLU A 109 -8.05 -9.30 0.19
N LEU A 110 -8.45 -10.51 -0.23
CA LEU A 110 -9.66 -11.16 0.26
C LEU A 110 -9.31 -11.98 1.52
N LEU A 111 -9.82 -11.53 2.67
CA LEU A 111 -9.56 -12.16 3.97
C LEU A 111 -10.87 -12.61 4.63
N PRO A 112 -11.57 -13.63 4.09
CA PRO A 112 -12.87 -14.07 4.62
C PRO A 112 -12.82 -14.48 6.09
N GLY A 113 -11.75 -15.17 6.53
CA GLY A 113 -11.57 -15.52 7.94
C GLY A 113 -11.40 -14.29 8.85
N GLN A 114 -10.81 -13.21 8.35
CA GLN A 114 -10.72 -11.94 9.08
C GLN A 114 -12.09 -11.26 9.16
N ASN A 115 -12.87 -11.32 8.08
CA ASN A 115 -14.24 -10.80 8.03
C ASN A 115 -15.11 -11.52 9.08
N GLU A 116 -15.05 -12.85 9.14
CA GLU A 116 -15.74 -13.66 10.16
C GLU A 116 -15.28 -13.32 11.58
N ARG A 117 -13.97 -13.29 11.81
CA ARG A 117 -13.37 -12.99 13.13
C ARG A 117 -13.84 -11.65 13.70
N PHE A 118 -14.08 -10.66 12.86
CA PHE A 118 -14.51 -9.33 13.26
C PHE A 118 -15.98 -9.02 12.98
N GLN A 119 -16.77 -10.03 12.58
CA GLN A 119 -18.20 -9.88 12.28
C GLN A 119 -18.46 -8.77 11.24
N LEU A 120 -17.60 -8.69 10.22
CA LEU A 120 -17.71 -7.76 9.11
C LEU A 120 -18.47 -8.39 7.94
N ALA A 121 -18.95 -7.54 7.02
CA ALA A 121 -19.62 -8.02 5.81
C ALA A 121 -18.69 -8.92 4.99
N SER A 122 -19.23 -9.98 4.39
CA SER A 122 -18.46 -10.87 3.51
C SER A 122 -17.91 -10.14 2.28
N SER A 123 -18.52 -9.02 1.87
CA SER A 123 -18.04 -8.14 0.81
C SER A 123 -16.83 -7.29 1.21
N THR A 124 -16.37 -7.34 2.47
CA THR A 124 -15.20 -6.57 2.93
C THR A 124 -13.92 -7.02 2.21
N ILE A 125 -13.19 -6.06 1.63
CA ILE A 125 -11.85 -6.24 1.07
C ILE A 125 -10.83 -5.47 1.89
N TRP A 126 -9.58 -5.93 1.97
CA TRP A 126 -8.57 -5.33 2.84
C TRP A 126 -7.46 -4.64 2.05
N ILE A 127 -7.19 -3.38 2.36
CA ILE A 127 -5.99 -2.67 1.92
C ILE A 127 -4.80 -3.21 2.69
N MET A 128 -3.79 -3.64 1.94
CA MET A 128 -2.52 -4.13 2.47
C MET A 128 -1.37 -3.43 1.74
N SER A 129 -0.19 -3.41 2.36
CA SER A 129 1.07 -3.02 1.70
C SER A 129 1.04 -1.65 1.00
N LEU A 130 0.33 -0.65 1.53
CA LEU A 130 0.44 0.72 1.01
C LEU A 130 1.86 1.24 1.24
N TYR A 131 2.51 1.67 0.17
CA TYR A 131 3.81 2.34 0.18
C TYR A 131 3.80 3.48 -0.83
N ILE A 132 4.31 4.63 -0.41
CA ILE A 132 4.68 5.75 -1.26
C ILE A 132 6.17 5.99 -1.01
N SER A 133 6.94 6.16 -2.09
CA SER A 133 8.36 6.48 -2.03
C SER A 133 8.64 7.55 -0.96
N TRP A 134 9.60 7.27 -0.08
CA TRP A 134 9.95 8.19 1.01
C TRP A 134 10.31 9.59 0.52
N ALA A 135 10.90 9.69 -0.67
CA ALA A 135 11.27 10.96 -1.31
C ALA A 135 10.06 11.86 -1.59
N LEU A 136 8.86 11.28 -1.72
CA LEU A 136 7.63 11.99 -2.09
C LEU A 136 6.58 12.04 -0.99
N GLN A 137 6.93 11.61 0.23
CA GLN A 137 6.00 11.68 1.35
C GLN A 137 5.68 13.13 1.72
N SER A 138 4.55 13.34 2.39
CA SER A 138 3.98 14.67 2.70
C SER A 138 3.44 15.49 1.51
N ALA A 139 3.61 15.05 0.25
CA ALA A 139 3.03 15.69 -0.93
C ALA A 139 1.51 15.41 -1.15
N GLY A 140 0.89 14.65 -0.25
CA GLY A 140 -0.51 14.24 -0.33
C GLY A 140 -0.79 13.03 -1.24
N LEU A 141 0.24 12.40 -1.79
CA LEU A 141 0.12 11.26 -2.71
C LEU A 141 -0.53 10.04 -2.06
N GLY A 142 -0.20 9.74 -0.79
CA GLY A 142 -0.83 8.63 -0.07
C GLY A 142 -2.34 8.78 0.09
N ARG A 143 -2.82 10.01 0.33
CA ARG A 143 -4.27 10.28 0.43
C ARG A 143 -4.94 10.11 -0.93
N SER A 144 -4.27 10.58 -1.99
CA SER A 144 -4.75 10.39 -3.36
C SER A 144 -4.82 8.91 -3.74
N ALA A 145 -3.80 8.11 -3.40
CA ALA A 145 -3.78 6.68 -3.67
C ALA A 145 -4.86 5.92 -2.89
N MET A 146 -5.12 6.28 -1.63
CA MET A 146 -6.23 5.73 -0.85
C MET A 146 -7.58 6.04 -1.50
N ALA A 147 -7.81 7.30 -1.90
CA ALA A 147 -9.06 7.69 -2.56
C ALA A 147 -9.28 6.91 -3.87
N GLU A 148 -8.23 6.72 -4.67
CA GLU A 148 -8.32 5.94 -5.91
C GLU A 148 -8.54 4.45 -5.65
N THR A 149 -7.91 3.89 -4.61
CA THR A 149 -8.13 2.49 -4.18
C THR A 149 -9.56 2.28 -3.69
N GLU A 150 -10.08 3.19 -2.88
CA GLU A 150 -11.46 3.20 -2.42
C GLU A 150 -12.45 3.29 -3.59
N ARG A 151 -12.16 4.15 -4.58
CA ARG A 151 -12.94 4.26 -5.81
C ARG A 151 -12.94 2.93 -6.59
N LEU A 152 -11.78 2.33 -6.81
CA LEU A 152 -11.66 1.04 -7.50
C LEU A 152 -12.42 -0.08 -6.78
N ALA A 153 -12.33 -0.15 -5.44
CA ALA A 153 -13.00 -1.18 -4.66
C ALA A 153 -14.53 -1.15 -4.83
N ARG A 154 -15.13 0.01 -5.09
CA ARG A 154 -16.57 0.17 -5.30
C ARG A 154 -17.04 -0.20 -6.70
N LEU A 155 -16.16 -0.12 -7.69
CA LEU A 155 -16.52 -0.32 -9.08
C LEU A 155 -16.40 -1.79 -9.49
N PRO A 156 -17.08 -2.23 -10.57
CA PRO A 156 -16.77 -3.51 -11.19
C PRO A 156 -15.29 -3.57 -11.57
N PRO A 157 -14.63 -4.72 -11.41
CA PRO A 157 -15.18 -6.01 -10.96
C PRO A 157 -15.25 -6.20 -9.44
N PHE A 158 -14.76 -5.26 -8.63
CA PHE A 158 -14.67 -5.40 -7.18
C PHE A 158 -16.04 -5.37 -6.50
N ASN A 159 -16.87 -4.34 -6.75
CA ASN A 159 -18.22 -4.18 -6.17
C ASN A 159 -18.28 -4.40 -4.65
N ARG A 160 -17.42 -3.70 -3.90
CA ARG A 160 -17.31 -3.82 -2.43
C ARG A 160 -18.05 -2.70 -1.74
N ASP A 161 -18.66 -3.01 -0.60
CA ASP A 161 -19.36 -2.05 0.26
C ASP A 161 -18.51 -1.58 1.45
N VAL A 162 -17.49 -2.37 1.78
CA VAL A 162 -16.62 -2.14 2.94
C VAL A 162 -15.18 -2.38 2.54
N ILE A 163 -14.31 -1.47 2.99
CA ILE A 163 -12.86 -1.61 2.84
C ILE A 163 -12.22 -1.59 4.23
N GLY A 164 -11.37 -2.56 4.51
CA GLY A 164 -10.64 -2.71 5.76
C GLY A 164 -9.16 -2.41 5.59
N LEU A 165 -8.46 -2.16 6.69
CA LEU A 165 -7.01 -2.14 6.77
C LEU A 165 -6.55 -2.45 8.19
N ASP A 166 -5.29 -2.78 8.35
CA ASP A 166 -4.61 -2.74 9.64
C ASP A 166 -3.43 -1.78 9.63
N THR A 167 -3.13 -1.24 10.81
CA THR A 167 -1.94 -0.44 11.01
C THR A 167 -1.43 -0.58 12.45
N VAL A 168 -0.24 -0.08 12.71
CA VAL A 168 0.37 -0.07 14.04
C VAL A 168 -0.41 0.88 14.95
N GLN A 169 -0.65 0.47 16.20
CA GLN A 169 -1.31 1.33 17.17
C GLN A 169 -0.46 2.58 17.46
N LYS A 170 -1.11 3.76 17.54
CA LYS A 170 -0.45 5.06 17.75
C LYS A 170 0.57 5.05 18.89
N HIS A 171 0.20 4.50 20.05
CA HIS A 171 1.06 4.52 21.24
C HIS A 171 2.37 3.76 21.03
N PHE A 172 2.34 2.69 20.24
CA PHE A 172 3.52 1.90 19.91
C PHE A 172 4.33 2.58 18.81
N GLN A 173 3.67 3.10 17.77
CA GLN A 173 4.33 3.83 16.69
C GLN A 173 5.14 5.03 17.21
N LEU A 174 4.57 5.79 18.15
CA LEU A 174 5.19 6.99 18.71
C LEU A 174 6.04 6.72 19.98
N GLY A 175 6.05 5.47 20.47
CA GLY A 175 6.80 5.10 21.65
C GLY A 175 8.31 5.09 21.40
N ASP A 176 9.09 5.17 22.47
CA ASP A 176 10.54 4.94 22.41
C ASP A 176 10.82 3.44 22.34
N ASN A 177 10.90 2.92 21.13
CA ASN A 177 11.22 1.53 20.85
C ASN A 177 12.03 1.43 19.54
N ASN A 178 12.70 0.29 19.34
CA ASN A 178 13.55 0.09 18.17
C ASN A 178 12.73 0.06 16.86
N PHE A 179 11.47 -0.37 16.92
CA PHE A 179 10.58 -0.34 15.75
C PHE A 179 10.40 1.08 15.21
N ASN A 180 10.12 2.05 16.10
CA ASN A 180 10.03 3.46 15.74
C ASN A 180 11.35 3.98 15.16
N LYS A 181 12.47 3.64 15.81
CA LYS A 181 13.82 4.04 15.38
C LYS A 181 14.16 3.54 13.98
N THR A 182 13.80 2.30 13.67
CA THR A 182 14.04 1.71 12.35
C THR A 182 13.15 2.31 11.27
N HIS A 183 11.85 2.50 11.54
CA HIS A 183 10.87 2.76 10.48
C HIS A 183 10.39 4.20 10.35
N TYR A 184 10.51 5.04 11.39
CA TYR A 184 9.91 6.37 11.39
C TYR A 184 10.88 7.50 11.75
N SER A 185 11.67 7.33 12.82
CA SER A 185 12.47 8.45 13.35
C SER A 185 13.79 8.68 12.62
N SER A 186 14.20 7.78 11.71
CA SER A 186 15.45 7.88 10.95
C SER A 186 15.48 9.05 9.95
N SER A 187 14.32 9.63 9.63
CA SER A 187 14.18 10.72 8.66
C SER A 187 14.33 12.14 9.26
N GLY A 188 14.35 12.28 10.59
CA GLY A 188 14.38 13.58 11.28
C GLY A 188 13.10 14.41 11.18
N ALA A 189 12.07 13.91 10.47
CA ALA A 189 10.76 14.56 10.36
C ALA A 189 9.84 14.21 11.54
N GLU A 190 8.89 15.10 11.84
CA GLU A 190 7.86 14.81 12.84
C GLU A 190 7.01 13.60 12.41
N VAL A 191 7.05 12.54 13.21
CA VAL A 191 6.31 11.30 12.93
C VAL A 191 4.83 11.52 13.19
N ARG A 192 4.02 11.53 12.12
CA ARG A 192 2.55 11.54 12.25
C ARG A 192 2.05 10.13 12.54
N ALA A 193 1.15 10.00 13.51
CA ALA A 193 0.48 8.74 13.79
C ALA A 193 -0.33 8.29 12.56
N ILE A 194 0.01 7.12 12.03
CA ILE A 194 -0.62 6.53 10.84
C ILE A 194 -2.08 6.18 11.15
N GLU A 195 -2.35 5.66 12.34
CA GLU A 195 -3.71 5.42 12.83
C GLU A 195 -4.60 6.68 12.69
N GLU A 196 -4.15 7.83 13.18
CA GLU A 196 -4.91 9.08 13.09
C GLU A 196 -5.01 9.62 11.66
N TRP A 197 -4.02 9.30 10.81
CA TRP A 197 -4.08 9.61 9.38
C TRP A 197 -5.20 8.85 8.68
N TYR A 198 -5.42 7.57 9.01
CA TYR A 198 -6.57 6.79 8.52
C TYR A 198 -7.88 7.27 9.13
N MET A 199 -7.93 7.58 10.42
CA MET A 199 -9.15 8.12 11.07
C MET A 199 -9.65 9.39 10.38
N ARG A 200 -8.73 10.31 10.03
CA ARG A 200 -9.05 11.54 9.29
C ARG A 200 -9.57 11.31 7.87
N GLN A 201 -9.44 10.10 7.33
CA GLN A 201 -9.97 9.69 6.03
C GLN A 201 -11.31 8.93 6.15
N GLY A 202 -11.87 8.84 7.36
CA GLY A 202 -13.16 8.21 7.64
C GLY A 202 -13.08 6.72 7.98
N TYR A 203 -11.90 6.20 8.32
CA TYR A 203 -11.76 4.85 8.84
C TYR A 203 -12.11 4.81 10.34
N GLU A 204 -12.89 3.82 10.73
CA GLU A 204 -13.32 3.58 12.11
C GLU A 204 -12.63 2.33 12.66
N VAL A 205 -12.28 2.36 13.95
CA VAL A 205 -11.63 1.23 14.63
C VAL A 205 -12.63 0.10 14.84
N VAL A 206 -12.26 -1.10 14.41
CA VAL A 206 -13.02 -2.35 14.64
C VAL A 206 -12.43 -3.14 15.78
N LYS A 207 -11.10 -3.30 15.81
CA LYS A 207 -10.42 -4.13 16.79
C LYS A 207 -9.00 -3.64 17.05
N ARG A 208 -8.58 -3.72 18.31
CA ARG A 208 -7.17 -3.63 18.71
C ARG A 208 -6.66 -5.00 19.11
N VAL A 209 -5.43 -5.31 18.73
CA VAL A 209 -4.71 -6.52 19.12
C VAL A 209 -3.31 -6.13 19.58
N ASP A 210 -2.85 -6.71 20.68
CA ASP A 210 -1.54 -6.37 21.25
C ASP A 210 -0.39 -7.11 20.57
N ARG A 211 -0.70 -8.20 19.85
CA ARG A 211 0.26 -9.06 19.16
C ARG A 211 -0.23 -9.38 17.75
N GLY A 212 -0.11 -8.41 16.85
CA GLY A 212 -0.54 -8.56 15.47
C GLY A 212 0.52 -9.18 14.57
N TYR A 213 1.75 -8.65 14.63
CA TYR A 213 2.91 -9.21 13.92
C TYR A 213 4.08 -9.42 14.87
N ASN A 214 4.98 -10.33 14.52
CA ASN A 214 6.28 -10.45 15.16
C ASN A 214 7.29 -9.74 14.26
N TRP A 215 7.82 -8.60 14.72
CA TRP A 215 8.90 -7.90 14.04
C TRP A 215 10.24 -8.38 14.56
N HIS A 216 11.14 -8.73 13.66
CA HIS A 216 12.52 -9.07 13.99
C HIS A 216 13.37 -7.80 13.95
N ASP A 217 13.92 -7.42 15.09
CA ASP A 217 14.83 -6.29 15.17
C ASP A 217 16.14 -6.64 14.46
N PRO A 218 16.50 -5.96 13.36
CA PRO A 218 17.71 -6.29 12.62
C PRO A 218 19.00 -5.94 13.39
N SER A 219 18.92 -5.08 14.40
CA SER A 219 20.07 -4.65 15.20
C SER A 219 20.36 -5.57 16.39
N THR A 220 19.31 -6.09 17.05
CA THR A 220 19.47 -6.95 18.24
C THR A 220 19.16 -8.42 17.98
N GLY A 221 18.41 -8.73 16.93
CA GLY A 221 17.88 -10.07 16.64
C GLY A 221 16.62 -10.42 17.45
N ASP A 222 16.13 -9.50 18.29
CA ASP A 222 14.97 -9.73 19.14
C ASP A 222 13.66 -9.79 18.34
N ILE A 223 12.68 -10.50 18.89
CA ILE A 223 11.32 -10.53 18.34
C ILE A 223 10.43 -9.60 19.17
N LEU A 224 9.99 -8.51 18.56
CA LEU A 224 9.07 -7.56 19.15
C LEU A 224 7.64 -7.80 18.63
N PRO A 225 6.66 -8.09 19.50
CA PRO A 225 5.26 -8.13 19.10
C PRO A 225 4.77 -6.72 18.77
N VAL A 226 4.34 -6.51 17.53
CA VAL A 226 3.78 -5.25 17.05
C VAL A 226 2.27 -5.25 17.29
N PRO A 227 1.75 -4.33 18.11
CA PRO A 227 0.33 -4.17 18.32
C PRO A 227 -0.32 -3.50 17.10
N LEU A 228 -1.46 -4.02 16.67
CA LEU A 228 -2.21 -3.51 15.52
C LEU A 228 -3.57 -2.98 15.92
N VAL A 229 -4.06 -2.05 15.11
CA VAL A 229 -5.45 -1.62 15.05
C VAL A 229 -6.00 -1.96 13.68
N TYR A 230 -7.11 -2.70 13.67
CA TYR A 230 -7.90 -2.99 12.47
C TYR A 230 -8.98 -1.93 12.34
N MET A 231 -9.10 -1.38 11.15
CA MET A 231 -10.02 -0.28 10.85
C MET A 231 -10.80 -0.58 9.58
N VAL A 232 -12.00 -0.04 9.46
CA VAL A 232 -12.83 -0.17 8.25
C VAL A 232 -13.44 1.16 7.86
N LYS A 233 -13.75 1.30 6.59
CA LYS A 233 -14.58 2.36 6.03
C LYS A 233 -15.70 1.73 5.23
N ARG A 234 -16.92 2.15 5.51
CA ARG A 234 -18.13 1.70 4.78
C ARG A 234 -18.44 2.72 3.70
N PHE A 235 -18.66 2.24 2.48
CA PHE A 235 -19.10 3.08 1.39
C PHE A 235 -20.62 3.25 1.51
N VAL A 236 -21.06 4.50 1.62
CA VAL A 236 -22.47 4.89 1.57
C VAL A 236 -22.91 5.02 0.11
#